data_AF-A0A7Z0J9K6-F1
#
_entry.id   AF-A0A7Z0J9K6-F1
#
_cell.length_a   1.000
_cell.length_b   1.000
_cell.length_c   1.000
_cell.angle_alpha   90.00
_cell.angle_beta   90.00
_cell.angle_gamma   90.00
#
_symmetry.space_group_name_H-M   'P 1'
#
loop_
_entity.id
_entity.type
_entity.pdbx_description
1 polymer ?
#
loop_
_entity_poly.entity_id
_entity_poly.type
_entity_poly.pdbx_seq_one_letter_code
_entity_poly.pdbx_strand_id
1 'polypeptide(L)'
;MPWHYAMLVTHIFGGTVLMLLVVLQVWPWLRGRHPAVHRWSGRVYVFGGVVFVGVPALLIPPLSHTGPSSQVGSTLWALAWLAFTVTGYVMACRRRFADHRRWMLRSFVLLYGIALNRLAVAALLLVMLPQAESVYGGDVGTPAIDLAPASLFLSWMLPLVLLEWWFQRRRSPRARPGARPTPVGV
;
A
#
# COMPACT_ATOMS: atom_id res chain seq x y z
N MET A 1 -3.75 22.68 17.22
CA MET A 1 -4.75 23.28 16.30
C MET A 1 -6.01 22.42 16.28
N PRO A 2 -7.22 22.99 16.42
CA PRO A 2 -8.46 22.23 16.52
C PRO A 2 -8.78 21.34 15.31
N TRP A 3 -8.29 21.70 14.11
CA TRP A 3 -8.50 20.93 12.89
C TRP A 3 -7.68 19.62 12.82
N HIS A 4 -6.56 19.53 13.54
CA HIS A 4 -5.68 18.35 13.49
C HIS A 4 -6.37 17.10 14.04
N TYR A 5 -7.14 17.25 15.13
CA TYR A 5 -7.90 16.15 15.71
C TYR A 5 -8.98 15.64 14.75
N ALA A 6 -9.75 16.55 14.15
CA ALA A 6 -10.78 16.20 13.16
C ALA A 6 -10.18 15.47 11.94
N MET A 7 -9.02 15.94 11.43
CA MET A 7 -8.30 15.26 10.35
C MET A 7 -7.84 13.86 10.75
N LEU A 8 -7.29 13.69 11.95
CA LEU A 8 -6.83 12.39 12.43
C LEU A 8 -7.98 11.40 12.56
N VAL A 9 -9.10 11.81 13.17
CA VAL A 9 -10.30 10.97 13.31
C VAL A 9 -10.83 10.56 11.94
N THR A 10 -10.93 11.52 11.02
CA THR A 10 -11.41 11.28 9.65
C THR A 10 -10.48 10.33 8.90
N HIS A 11 -9.17 10.51 9.05
CA HIS A 11 -8.15 9.65 8.45
C HIS A 11 -8.24 8.21 8.96
N ILE A 12 -8.33 8.02 10.28
CA ILE A 12 -8.41 6.69 10.90
C ILE A 12 -9.69 5.99 10.46
N PHE A 13 -10.84 6.65 10.63
CA PHE A 13 -12.13 6.06 10.28
C PHE A 13 -12.24 5.77 8.78
N GLY A 14 -11.84 6.74 7.94
CA GLY A 14 -11.78 6.57 6.50
C GLY A 14 -10.84 5.42 6.09
N GLY A 15 -9.70 5.28 6.77
CA GLY A 15 -8.75 4.20 6.55
C GLY A 15 -9.36 2.83 6.84
N THR A 16 -10.07 2.69 7.97
CA THR A 16 -10.78 1.45 8.31
C THR A 16 -11.81 1.09 7.24
N VAL A 17 -12.62 2.05 6.79
CA VAL A 17 -13.61 1.82 5.72
C VAL A 17 -12.92 1.39 4.42
N LEU A 18 -11.83 2.06 4.02
CA LEU A 18 -11.08 1.69 2.81
C LEU A 18 -10.49 0.29 2.88
N MET A 19 -10.00 -0.16 4.05
CA MET A 19 -9.48 -1.52 4.20
C MET A 19 -10.58 -2.57 3.96
N LEU A 20 -11.81 -2.31 4.40
CA LEU A 20 -12.94 -3.19 4.09
C LEU A 20 -13.30 -3.15 2.60
N LEU A 21 -13.36 -1.96 2.01
CA LEU A 21 -13.67 -1.78 0.59
C LEU A 21 -12.62 -2.46 -0.30
N VAL A 22 -11.34 -2.39 0.05
CA VAL A 22 -10.27 -2.95 -0.78
C VAL A 22 -10.34 -4.47 -0.86
N VAL A 23 -10.80 -5.14 0.22
CA VAL A 23 -11.05 -6.59 0.21
C VAL A 23 -12.15 -6.94 -0.80
N LEU A 24 -13.24 -6.16 -0.81
CA LEU A 24 -14.30 -6.31 -1.82
C LEU A 24 -13.77 -6.10 -3.25
N GLN A 25 -12.83 -5.17 -3.44
CA GLN A 25 -12.24 -4.88 -4.76
C GLN A 25 -11.38 -6.03 -5.32
N VAL A 26 -10.67 -6.76 -4.46
CA VAL A 26 -9.81 -7.88 -4.88
C VAL A 26 -10.54 -9.21 -4.98
N TRP A 27 -11.73 -9.34 -4.36
CA TRP A 27 -12.52 -10.58 -4.35
C TRP A 27 -12.94 -11.00 -5.77
N PRO A 28 -12.42 -12.15 -6.29
CA PRO A 28 -12.71 -12.60 -7.65
C PRO A 28 -14.19 -12.83 -7.94
N TRP A 29 -14.92 -13.43 -6.99
CA TRP A 29 -16.36 -13.70 -7.09
C TRP A 29 -17.18 -12.41 -7.25
N LEU A 30 -16.96 -11.41 -6.39
CA LEU A 30 -17.70 -10.14 -6.45
C LEU A 30 -17.43 -9.42 -7.78
N ARG A 31 -16.17 -9.38 -8.19
CA ARG A 31 -15.75 -8.75 -9.45
C ARG A 31 -16.36 -9.42 -10.69
N GLY A 32 -16.51 -10.75 -10.66
CA GLY A 32 -17.10 -11.51 -11.77
C GLY A 32 -18.63 -11.48 -11.80
N ARG A 33 -19.27 -11.61 -10.63
CA ARG A 33 -20.72 -11.84 -10.51
C ARG A 33 -21.52 -10.57 -10.24
N HIS A 34 -20.91 -9.56 -9.62
CA HIS A 34 -21.55 -8.28 -9.28
C HIS A 34 -20.69 -7.07 -9.70
N PRO A 35 -20.47 -6.87 -11.02
CA PRO A 35 -19.58 -5.81 -11.52
C PRO A 35 -20.08 -4.39 -11.23
N ALA A 36 -21.38 -4.20 -10.99
CA ALA A 36 -21.93 -2.91 -10.56
C ALA A 36 -21.48 -2.56 -9.13
N VAL A 37 -21.51 -3.53 -8.21
CA VAL A 37 -21.04 -3.37 -6.82
C VAL A 37 -19.56 -3.06 -6.81
N HIS A 38 -18.76 -3.79 -7.60
CA HIS A 38 -17.33 -3.51 -7.75
C HIS A 38 -17.06 -2.07 -8.23
N ARG A 39 -17.81 -1.58 -9.23
CA ARG A 39 -17.64 -0.22 -9.77
C ARG A 39 -18.01 0.87 -8.77
N TRP A 40 -19.16 0.74 -8.09
CA TRP A 40 -19.60 1.74 -7.11
C TRP A 40 -18.70 1.76 -5.87
N SER A 41 -18.40 0.59 -5.29
CA SER A 41 -17.45 0.52 -4.16
C SER A 41 -16.05 0.99 -4.54
N GLY A 42 -15.62 0.76 -5.79
CA GLY A 42 -14.35 1.27 -6.31
C GLY A 42 -14.32 2.80 -6.45
N ARG A 43 -15.44 3.43 -6.84
CA ARG A 43 -15.57 4.90 -6.86
C ARG A 43 -15.52 5.48 -5.45
N VAL A 44 -16.24 4.88 -4.50
CA VAL A 44 -16.19 5.29 -3.09
C VAL A 44 -14.77 5.13 -2.54
N TYR A 45 -14.08 4.04 -2.87
CA TYR A 45 -12.68 3.82 -2.51
C TYR A 45 -11.77 4.93 -3.04
N VAL A 46 -11.87 5.29 -4.33
CA VAL A 46 -11.00 6.30 -4.94
C VAL A 46 -11.32 7.69 -4.40
N PHE A 47 -12.57 8.15 -4.52
CA PHE A 47 -12.93 9.53 -4.18
C PHE A 47 -12.96 9.77 -2.67
N GLY A 48 -13.63 8.87 -1.93
CA GLY A 48 -13.65 8.93 -0.47
C GLY A 48 -12.25 8.74 0.10
N GLY A 49 -11.46 7.83 -0.47
CA GLY A 49 -10.10 7.60 -0.01
C GLY A 49 -9.15 8.76 -0.25
N VAL A 50 -9.22 9.42 -1.40
CA VAL A 50 -8.40 10.62 -1.65
C VAL A 50 -8.74 11.73 -0.65
N VAL A 51 -10.03 12.01 -0.43
CA VAL A 51 -10.47 13.13 0.42
C VAL A 51 -10.25 12.84 1.91
N PHE A 52 -10.71 11.69 2.39
CA PHE A 52 -10.75 11.41 3.82
C PHE A 52 -9.49 10.74 4.35
N VAL A 53 -8.66 10.15 3.48
CA VAL A 53 -7.46 9.42 3.90
C VAL A 53 -6.21 10.00 3.28
N GLY A 54 -6.15 10.14 1.96
CA GLY A 54 -4.96 10.60 1.24
C GLY A 54 -4.54 12.03 1.56
N VAL A 55 -5.48 12.99 1.52
CA VAL A 55 -5.19 14.38 1.88
C VAL A 55 -4.73 14.49 3.35
N PRO A 56 -5.46 13.94 4.34
CA PRO A 56 -4.96 13.90 5.72
C PRO A 56 -3.61 13.18 5.87
N ALA A 57 -3.35 12.10 5.12
CA ALA A 57 -2.09 11.37 5.17
C ALA A 57 -0.87 12.21 4.73
N LEU A 58 -1.08 13.27 3.94
CA LEU A 58 -0.03 14.20 3.55
C LEU A 58 0.14 15.35 4.56
N LEU A 59 -0.92 15.72 5.27
CA LEU A 59 -0.93 16.88 6.17
C LEU A 59 -0.58 16.51 7.62
N ILE A 60 -0.83 15.28 8.04
CA ILE A 60 -0.55 14.79 9.40
C ILE A 60 0.95 14.62 9.65
N PRO A 61 1.75 13.96 8.78
CA PRO A 61 3.16 13.67 9.09
C PRO A 61 4.00 14.91 9.40
N PRO A 62 3.94 16.01 8.63
CA PRO A 62 4.73 17.22 8.90
C PRO A 62 4.44 17.88 10.26
N LEU A 63 3.29 17.56 10.87
CA LEU A 63 2.87 18.08 12.17
C LEU A 63 3.11 17.09 13.31
N SER A 64 3.60 15.90 12.99
CA SER A 64 3.80 14.82 13.94
C SER A 64 5.18 14.88 14.60
N HIS A 65 5.25 14.49 15.87
CA HIS A 65 6.51 14.43 16.64
C HIS A 65 7.21 13.06 16.48
N THR A 66 7.00 12.37 15.35
CA THR A 66 7.46 10.99 15.12
C THR A 66 8.91 10.87 14.60
N GLY A 67 9.62 12.00 14.53
CA GLY A 67 10.98 12.10 14.00
C GLY A 67 11.04 12.26 12.47
N PRO A 68 12.06 12.93 11.92
CA PRO A 68 12.12 13.27 10.48
C PRO A 68 12.02 12.05 9.54
N SER A 69 12.63 10.93 9.92
CA SER A 69 12.61 9.69 9.11
C SER A 69 11.19 9.14 8.94
N SER A 70 10.43 9.06 10.04
CA SER A 70 9.03 8.62 10.01
C SER A 70 8.15 9.57 9.20
N GLN A 71 8.36 10.89 9.36
CA GLN A 71 7.61 11.91 8.59
C GLN A 71 7.81 11.75 7.08
N VAL A 72 9.07 11.58 6.65
CA VAL A 72 9.41 11.35 5.24
C VAL A 72 8.81 10.03 4.76
N GLY A 73 8.97 8.94 5.52
CA GLY A 73 8.45 7.63 5.17
C GLY A 73 6.93 7.62 5.00
N SER A 74 6.19 8.24 5.93
CA SER A 74 4.73 8.35 5.86
C SER A 74 4.27 9.21 4.68
N THR A 75 4.97 10.32 4.41
CA THR A 75 4.66 11.21 3.28
C THR A 75 4.87 10.50 1.95
N LEU A 76 6.00 9.80 1.79
CA LEU A 76 6.30 9.02 0.58
C LEU A 76 5.28 7.90 0.36
N TRP A 77 4.90 7.20 1.42
CA TRP A 77 3.87 6.17 1.36
C TRP A 77 2.52 6.76 0.93
N ALA A 78 2.09 7.88 1.52
CA ALA A 78 0.86 8.57 1.15
C ALA A 78 0.87 9.00 -0.33
N LEU A 79 1.97 9.60 -0.80
CA LEU A 79 2.15 10.00 -2.20
C LEU A 79 2.10 8.80 -3.15
N ALA A 80 2.79 7.71 -2.82
CA ALA A 80 2.79 6.50 -3.63
C ALA A 80 1.38 5.89 -3.72
N TRP A 81 0.66 5.82 -2.59
CA TRP A 81 -0.71 5.30 -2.56
C TRP A 81 -1.67 6.16 -3.38
N LEU A 82 -1.60 7.49 -3.24
CA LEU A 82 -2.39 8.42 -4.05
C LEU A 82 -2.08 8.28 -5.54
N ALA A 83 -0.80 8.30 -5.91
CA ALA A 83 -0.37 8.17 -7.30
C ALA A 83 -0.87 6.87 -7.94
N PHE A 84 -0.74 5.74 -7.25
CA PHE A 84 -1.20 4.45 -7.77
C PHE A 84 -2.73 4.35 -7.85
N THR A 85 -3.44 4.91 -6.87
CA THR A 85 -4.91 4.91 -6.83
C THR A 85 -5.48 5.78 -7.96
N VAL A 86 -4.97 7.00 -8.13
CA VAL A 86 -5.38 7.91 -9.21
C VAL A 86 -5.03 7.33 -10.57
N THR A 87 -3.80 6.82 -10.74
CA THR A 87 -3.40 6.19 -12.01
C THR A 87 -4.27 4.97 -12.33
N GLY A 88 -4.56 4.12 -11.33
CA GLY A 88 -5.46 2.99 -11.48
C GLY A 88 -6.85 3.41 -11.94
N TYR A 89 -7.42 4.45 -11.33
CA TYR A 89 -8.71 5.01 -11.73
C TYR A 89 -8.69 5.57 -13.16
N VAL A 90 -7.67 6.35 -13.51
CA VAL A 90 -7.50 6.90 -14.87
C VAL A 90 -7.44 5.79 -15.92
N MET A 91 -6.73 4.70 -15.64
CA MET A 91 -6.66 3.55 -16.56
C MET A 91 -8.03 2.84 -16.72
N ALA A 92 -8.86 2.80 -15.67
CA ALA A 92 -10.23 2.29 -15.79
C ALA A 92 -11.09 3.19 -16.68
N CYS A 93 -11.01 4.52 -16.50
CA CYS A 93 -11.72 5.48 -17.36
C CYS A 93 -11.30 5.36 -18.82
N ARG A 94 -10.01 5.10 -19.08
CA ARG A 94 -9.45 4.83 -20.42
C ARG A 94 -9.75 3.42 -20.94
N ARG A 95 -10.57 2.63 -20.24
CA ARG A 95 -10.92 1.24 -20.58
C ARG A 95 -9.70 0.30 -20.68
N ARG A 96 -8.56 0.68 -20.11
CA ARG A 96 -7.32 -0.12 -20.03
C ARG A 96 -7.36 -1.01 -18.79
N PHE A 97 -8.27 -1.97 -18.76
CA PHE A 97 -8.55 -2.77 -17.56
C PHE A 97 -7.37 -3.64 -17.09
N ALA A 98 -6.51 -4.08 -18.00
CA ALA A 98 -5.29 -4.83 -17.65
C ALA A 98 -4.32 -3.95 -16.83
N ASP A 99 -4.14 -2.70 -17.24
CA ASP A 99 -3.27 -1.75 -16.54
C ASP A 99 -3.92 -1.23 -15.26
N HIS A 100 -5.23 -0.94 -15.30
CA HIS A 100 -6.02 -0.64 -14.10
C HIS A 100 -5.77 -1.68 -13.00
N ARG A 101 -5.88 -2.98 -13.32
CA ARG A 101 -5.65 -4.05 -12.35
C ARG A 101 -4.23 -4.02 -11.77
N ARG A 102 -3.22 -3.74 -12.59
CA ARG A 102 -1.83 -3.66 -12.13
C ARG A 102 -1.61 -2.48 -11.16
N TRP A 103 -2.18 -1.31 -11.47
CA TRP A 103 -2.09 -0.14 -10.60
C TRP A 103 -2.91 -0.30 -9.32
N MET A 104 -4.11 -0.86 -9.41
CA MET A 104 -4.95 -1.12 -8.23
C MET A 104 -4.37 -2.18 -7.30
N LEU A 105 -3.63 -3.17 -7.81
CA LEU A 105 -2.89 -4.10 -6.96
C LEU A 105 -1.78 -3.41 -6.15
N ARG A 106 -1.09 -2.43 -6.74
CA ARG A 106 -0.11 -1.61 -5.99
C ARG A 106 -0.78 -0.76 -4.92
N SER A 107 -1.90 -0.12 -5.26
CA SER A 107 -2.75 0.61 -4.29
C SER A 107 -3.22 -0.29 -3.14
N PHE A 108 -3.71 -1.50 -3.46
CA PHE A 108 -4.13 -2.50 -2.47
C PHE A 108 -3.01 -2.87 -1.52
N VAL A 109 -1.84 -3.23 -2.06
CA VAL A 109 -0.68 -3.61 -1.25
C VAL A 109 -0.24 -2.48 -0.33
N LEU A 110 -0.20 -1.25 -0.83
CA LEU A 110 0.15 -0.09 -0.01
C LEU A 110 -0.87 0.17 1.09
N LEU A 111 -2.17 0.00 0.84
CA LEU A 111 -3.18 0.18 1.88
C LEU A 111 -3.08 -0.91 2.96
N TYR A 112 -2.90 -2.17 2.55
CA TYR A 112 -2.72 -3.28 3.49
C TYR A 112 -1.39 -3.22 4.25
N GLY A 113 -0.41 -2.48 3.74
CA GLY A 113 0.80 -2.12 4.46
C GLY A 113 0.52 -1.54 5.84
N ILE A 114 -0.62 -0.87 6.06
CA ILE A 114 -1.02 -0.34 7.37
C ILE A 114 -1.22 -1.47 8.40
N ALA A 115 -1.88 -2.56 8.00
CA ALA A 115 -2.00 -3.75 8.86
C ALA A 115 -0.63 -4.43 9.05
N LEU A 116 0.18 -4.52 7.98
CA LEU A 116 1.53 -5.06 8.08
C LEU A 116 2.42 -4.23 9.01
N ASN A 117 2.23 -2.92 9.10
CA ASN A 117 2.96 -2.07 10.02
C ASN A 117 2.68 -2.44 11.47
N ARG A 118 1.42 -2.72 11.81
CA ARG A 118 1.05 -3.18 13.16
C ARG A 118 1.73 -4.50 13.51
N LEU A 119 1.77 -5.43 12.57
CA LEU A 119 2.46 -6.71 12.74
C LEU A 119 3.98 -6.52 12.81
N ALA A 120 4.55 -5.63 12.00
CA ALA A 120 5.97 -5.34 11.98
C ALA A 120 6.43 -4.72 13.29
N VAL A 121 5.71 -3.71 13.81
CA VAL A 121 5.99 -3.12 15.13
C VAL A 121 5.92 -4.19 16.22
N ALA A 122 4.86 -4.99 16.26
CA ALA A 122 4.70 -6.04 17.26
C ALA A 122 5.84 -7.08 17.20
N ALA A 123 6.18 -7.56 16.00
CA ALA A 123 7.26 -8.51 15.80
C ALA A 123 8.63 -7.94 16.20
N LEU A 124 8.91 -6.70 15.79
CA LEU A 124 10.15 -6.01 16.11
C LEU A 124 10.31 -5.76 17.62
N LEU A 125 9.23 -5.35 18.30
CA LEU A 125 9.23 -5.24 19.75
C LEU A 125 9.51 -6.59 20.42
N LEU A 126 8.84 -7.66 19.99
CA LEU A 126 9.08 -9.01 20.52
C LEU A 126 10.54 -9.45 20.38
N VAL A 127 11.20 -9.11 19.28
CA VAL A 127 12.62 -9.42 19.05
C VAL A 127 13.54 -8.57 19.95
N MET A 128 13.17 -7.32 20.24
CA MET A 128 13.97 -6.40 21.05
C MET A 128 13.75 -6.53 22.55
N LEU A 129 12.62 -7.08 23.00
CA LEU A 129 12.30 -7.26 24.43
C LEU A 129 13.44 -7.92 25.24
N PRO A 130 14.11 -9.00 24.78
CA PRO A 130 15.23 -9.60 25.51
C PRO A 130 16.47 -8.69 25.63
N GLN A 131 16.57 -7.68 24.76
CA GLN A 131 17.68 -6.72 24.70
C GLN A 131 17.30 -5.37 25.33
N ALA A 132 16.06 -5.22 25.81
CA ALA A 132 15.55 -3.97 26.34
C ALA A 132 16.33 -3.49 27.57
N GLU A 133 16.71 -4.40 28.48
CA GLU A 133 17.51 -4.02 29.64
C GLU A 133 18.96 -3.67 29.27
N SER A 134 19.59 -4.41 28.35
CA SER A 134 21.01 -4.22 28.02
C SER A 134 21.27 -3.04 27.08
N VAL A 135 20.34 -2.74 26.18
CA VAL A 135 20.47 -1.67 25.18
C VAL A 135 19.77 -0.38 25.61
N TYR A 136 18.63 -0.51 26.29
CA TYR A 136 17.78 0.63 26.64
C TYR A 136 17.71 0.90 28.15
N GLY A 137 18.51 0.19 28.96
CA GLY A 137 18.58 0.41 30.40
C GLY A 137 17.26 0.16 31.14
N GLY A 138 16.37 -0.66 30.56
CA GLY A 138 15.04 -0.94 31.09
C GLY A 138 13.95 0.08 30.71
N ASP A 139 14.29 1.13 29.93
CA ASP A 139 13.28 2.03 29.35
C ASP A 139 12.58 1.36 28.16
N VAL A 140 11.29 1.10 28.32
CA VAL A 140 10.44 0.47 27.29
C VAL A 140 9.88 1.47 26.27
N GLY A 141 10.01 2.78 26.52
CA GLY A 141 9.52 3.84 25.62
C GLY A 141 10.45 4.14 24.45
N THR A 142 11.76 4.08 24.67
CA THR A 142 12.81 4.33 23.67
C THR A 142 12.87 3.30 22.52
N PRO A 143 12.74 1.98 22.74
CA PRO A 143 12.71 0.99 21.66
C PRO A 143 11.58 1.25 20.65
N ALA A 144 10.40 1.65 21.14
CA ALA A 144 9.26 1.88 20.25
C ALA A 144 9.52 3.04 19.26
N ILE A 145 10.26 4.07 19.68
CA ILE A 145 10.61 5.23 18.85
C ILE A 145 11.70 4.84 17.84
N ASP A 146 12.71 4.10 18.26
CA ASP A 146 13.83 3.68 17.40
C ASP A 146 13.39 2.70 16.30
N LEU A 147 12.44 1.81 16.61
CA LEU A 147 11.95 0.82 15.66
C LEU A 147 10.80 1.33 14.78
N ALA A 148 10.20 2.49 15.11
CA ALA A 148 9.10 3.05 14.34
C ALA A 148 9.47 3.32 12.87
N PRO A 149 10.61 3.98 12.52
CA PRO A 149 11.00 4.18 11.12
C PRO A 149 11.22 2.87 10.37
N ALA A 150 11.91 1.90 10.98
CA ALA A 150 12.19 0.61 10.36
C ALA A 150 10.90 -0.14 10.06
N SER A 151 10.00 -0.26 11.04
CA SER A 151 8.69 -0.89 10.88
C SER A 151 7.85 -0.19 9.79
N LEU A 152 7.93 1.14 9.71
CA LEU A 152 7.23 1.95 8.73
C LEU A 152 7.71 1.59 7.33
N PHE A 153 9.00 1.70 7.03
CA PHE A 153 9.54 1.39 5.71
C PHE A 153 9.32 -0.06 5.31
N LEU A 154 9.57 -1.03 6.21
CA LEU A 154 9.34 -2.45 5.92
C LEU A 154 7.88 -2.70 5.53
N SER A 155 6.93 -2.11 6.23
CA SER A 155 5.51 -2.43 6.08
C SER A 155 4.92 -2.08 4.71
N TRP A 156 5.43 -1.06 4.02
CA TRP A 156 4.93 -0.66 2.71
C TRP A 156 5.90 -1.00 1.57
N MET A 157 7.21 -0.92 1.81
CA MET A 157 8.21 -1.23 0.77
C MET A 157 8.31 -2.73 0.52
N LEU A 158 8.39 -3.55 1.58
CA LEU A 158 8.54 -5.00 1.42
C LEU A 158 7.40 -5.60 0.56
N PRO A 159 6.11 -5.39 0.87
CA PRO A 159 5.07 -6.00 0.07
C PRO A 159 4.98 -5.37 -1.34
N LEU A 160 5.34 -4.09 -1.51
CA LEU A 160 5.39 -3.45 -2.83
C LEU A 160 6.50 -4.05 -3.72
N VAL A 161 7.69 -4.26 -3.16
CA VAL A 161 8.82 -4.91 -3.85
C VAL A 161 8.46 -6.35 -4.21
N LEU A 162 7.86 -7.11 -3.28
CA LEU A 162 7.38 -8.47 -3.55
C LEU A 162 6.35 -8.50 -4.68
N LEU A 163 5.42 -7.54 -4.70
CA LEU A 163 4.44 -7.42 -5.77
C LEU A 163 5.10 -7.12 -7.13
N GLU A 164 6.08 -6.20 -7.16
CA GLU A 164 6.77 -5.85 -8.41
C GLU A 164 7.62 -7.00 -8.93
N TRP A 165 8.33 -7.69 -8.04
CA TRP A 165 9.07 -8.91 -8.35
C TRP A 165 8.14 -10.00 -8.92
N TRP A 166 6.96 -10.17 -8.34
CA TRP A 166 5.96 -11.10 -8.85
C TRP A 166 5.46 -10.71 -10.26
N PHE A 167 5.25 -9.41 -10.52
CA PHE A 167 4.91 -8.94 -11.86
C PHE A 167 6.01 -9.19 -12.88
N GLN A 168 7.28 -9.01 -12.50
CA GLN A 168 8.43 -9.24 -13.38
C GLN A 168 8.59 -10.73 -13.72
N ARG A 169 8.45 -11.62 -12.73
CA ARG A 169 8.48 -13.07 -12.96
C ARG A 169 7.37 -13.56 -13.88
N ARG A 170 6.21 -12.92 -13.87
CA ARG A 170 5.11 -13.22 -14.79
C ARG A 170 5.24 -12.56 -16.17
N ARG A 171 6.20 -11.66 -16.36
CA ARG A 171 6.44 -10.95 -17.62
C ARG A 171 7.51 -11.58 -18.52
N SER A 172 8.36 -12.48 -18.02
CA SER A 172 9.45 -13.11 -18.81
C SER A 172 9.51 -14.63 -18.66
N PRO A 173 9.79 -15.44 -19.73
CA PRO A 173 9.97 -15.08 -21.15
C PRO A 173 9.02 -15.82 -22.13
N ARG A 174 8.43 -15.05 -23.04
CA ARG A 174 7.99 -15.52 -24.37
C ARG A 174 8.99 -14.98 -25.40
N ALA A 175 10.09 -15.71 -25.62
CA ALA A 175 10.98 -15.53 -26.77
C ALA A 175 11.88 -16.77 -26.97
N ARG A 176 11.46 -17.67 -27.87
CA ARG A 176 12.39 -18.40 -28.76
C ARG A 176 11.93 -18.14 -30.21
N PRO A 177 12.40 -17.08 -30.88
CA PRO A 177 12.33 -17.00 -32.32
C PRO A 177 13.49 -17.83 -32.88
N GLY A 178 13.19 -19.00 -33.46
CA GLY A 178 14.24 -19.88 -33.98
C GLY A 178 13.75 -21.18 -34.62
N ALA A 179 12.60 -21.19 -35.27
CA ALA A 179 12.31 -22.20 -36.30
C ALA A 179 12.49 -21.50 -37.65
N ARG A 180 13.67 -21.65 -38.27
CA ARG A 180 13.89 -21.21 -39.65
C ARG A 180 13.18 -22.16 -40.63
N PRO A 181 12.83 -21.70 -41.84
CA PRO A 181 11.89 -22.34 -42.74
C PRO A 181 12.46 -23.61 -43.40
N THR A 182 11.57 -24.56 -43.68
CA THR A 182 11.80 -25.71 -44.56
C THR A 182 12.29 -25.25 -45.93
N PRO A 183 13.37 -25.84 -46.50
CA PRO A 183 13.68 -25.65 -47.91
C PRO A 183 12.61 -26.37 -48.75
N VAL A 184 12.02 -25.64 -49.69
CA VAL A 184 11.18 -26.19 -50.76
C VAL A 184 12.10 -26.96 -51.70
N GLY A 185 11.76 -28.22 -52.00
CA GLY A 185 12.47 -29.03 -52.98
C GLY A 185 12.24 -28.53 -54.41
N VAL A 186 13.30 -28.60 -55.20
CA VAL A 186 13.34 -28.93 -56.64
C VAL A 186 14.61 -29.74 -56.86
#